data_AF-A0A936PVI8-F1
#
_entry.id   AF-A0A936PVI8-F1
#
_cell.length_a   1.000
_cell.length_b   1.000
_cell.length_c   1.000
_cell.angle_alpha   90.00
_cell.angle_beta   90.00
_cell.angle_gamma   90.00
#
_symmetry.space_group_name_H-M   'P 1'
#
loop_
_entity.id
_entity.type
_entity.pdbx_description
1 polymer ?
#
loop_
_entity_poly.entity_id
_entity_poly.type
_entity_poly.pdbx_seq_one_letter_code
_entity_poly.pdbx_strand_id
1 'polypeptide(L)'
;MSKAFDFLEPYAALVRSARKALSYATDDPNHALIEVRKFGERLTERLADAATPPVPQGTTYTRQEALRDRGVLPPDIFAALERCRRTGNEAVHGDQSDARLVWRLLQDVHDIASWFVQREGHPAPGPFVPDARGTAIDAEEQERQLRARLSVDLRVPMSGFAARGLMEARDVDSLFVPPSFTDEPNDWLGLVQGARSGSRVVIGGAGGSGKSTLCRALARALLDEPNGPIPCFSRSPP
;
A
#
# COMPACT_ATOMS: atom_id res chain seq x y z
N MET A 1 -9.02 10.88 -27.53
CA MET A 1 -9.58 9.96 -26.51
C MET A 1 -8.75 8.70 -26.49
N SER A 2 -8.42 8.20 -25.31
CA SER A 2 -7.63 6.97 -25.14
C SER A 2 -8.42 5.75 -25.62
N LYS A 3 -7.74 4.84 -26.33
CA LYS A 3 -8.30 3.58 -26.88
C LYS A 3 -8.26 2.41 -25.90
N ALA A 4 -7.90 2.67 -24.64
CA ALA A 4 -7.61 1.64 -23.63
C ALA A 4 -8.76 0.65 -23.39
N PHE A 5 -10.01 0.99 -23.72
CA PHE A 5 -11.18 0.13 -23.49
C PHE A 5 -11.98 -0.15 -24.77
N ASP A 6 -11.46 0.15 -25.95
CA ASP A 6 -12.20 -0.01 -27.22
C ASP A 6 -12.54 -1.48 -27.52
N PHE A 7 -11.77 -2.42 -26.99
CA PHE A 7 -12.06 -3.85 -27.11
C PHE A 7 -13.34 -4.29 -26.38
N LEU A 8 -13.91 -3.44 -25.51
CA LEU A 8 -15.17 -3.69 -24.81
C LEU A 8 -16.40 -3.20 -25.58
N GLU A 9 -16.28 -2.64 -26.78
CA GLU A 9 -17.43 -2.12 -27.56
C GLU A 9 -18.62 -3.09 -27.69
N PRO A 10 -18.44 -4.41 -27.85
CA PRO A 10 -19.56 -5.36 -27.85
C PRO A 10 -20.37 -5.36 -26.54
N TYR A 11 -19.78 -4.88 -25.44
CA TYR A 11 -20.35 -4.84 -24.10
C TYR A 11 -20.64 -3.39 -23.68
N ALA A 12 -21.65 -2.79 -24.31
CA ALA A 12 -22.00 -1.37 -24.20
C ALA A 12 -22.10 -0.82 -22.75
N ALA A 13 -22.55 -1.63 -21.80
CA ALA A 13 -22.64 -1.24 -20.39
C ALA A 13 -21.26 -1.22 -19.70
N LEU A 14 -20.37 -2.14 -20.04
CA LEU A 14 -19.02 -2.21 -19.48
C LEU A 14 -18.13 -1.10 -20.05
N VAL A 15 -18.09 -0.96 -21.38
CA VAL A 15 -17.26 0.06 -22.04
C VAL A 15 -17.63 1.47 -21.59
N ARG A 16 -18.92 1.73 -21.34
CA ARG A 16 -19.40 3.04 -20.89
C ARG A 16 -18.86 3.40 -19.52
N SER A 17 -18.88 2.50 -18.55
CA SER A 17 -18.33 2.80 -17.21
C SER A 17 -16.81 2.85 -17.23
N ALA A 18 -16.13 1.97 -17.97
CA ALA A 18 -14.67 2.02 -18.09
C ALA A 18 -14.19 3.33 -18.73
N ARG A 19 -14.83 3.79 -19.82
CA ARG A 19 -14.51 5.07 -20.46
C ARG A 19 -14.81 6.28 -19.58
N LYS A 20 -15.91 6.25 -18.82
CA LYS A 20 -16.21 7.33 -17.86
C LYS A 20 -15.20 7.38 -16.73
N ALA A 21 -14.86 6.24 -16.15
CA ALA A 21 -13.83 6.16 -15.12
C ALA A 21 -12.51 6.76 -15.63
N LEU A 22 -12.10 6.39 -16.85
CA LEU A 22 -10.91 6.94 -17.48
C LEU A 22 -11.01 8.45 -17.75
N SER A 23 -12.16 8.95 -18.22
CA SER A 23 -12.33 10.38 -18.51
C SER A 23 -12.27 11.26 -17.26
N TYR A 24 -12.71 10.76 -16.11
CA TYR A 24 -12.70 11.48 -14.85
C TYR A 24 -11.42 11.26 -14.04
N ALA A 25 -10.50 10.39 -14.49
CA ALA A 25 -9.40 9.88 -13.66
C ALA A 25 -8.51 10.96 -13.02
N THR A 26 -8.34 12.08 -13.71
CA THR A 26 -7.56 13.23 -13.23
C THR A 26 -8.44 14.36 -12.72
N ASP A 27 -9.53 14.66 -13.44
CA ASP A 27 -10.33 15.86 -13.23
C ASP A 27 -11.35 15.70 -12.08
N ASP A 28 -11.87 14.48 -11.86
CA ASP A 28 -12.77 14.13 -10.75
C ASP A 28 -12.52 12.68 -10.28
N PRO A 29 -11.47 12.46 -9.47
CA PRO A 29 -11.12 11.12 -9.00
C PRO A 29 -12.27 10.40 -8.27
N ASN A 30 -13.08 11.13 -7.50
CA ASN A 30 -14.22 10.54 -6.80
C ASN A 30 -15.26 9.98 -7.78
N HIS A 31 -15.62 10.74 -8.82
CA HIS A 31 -16.53 10.25 -9.84
C HIS A 31 -15.94 9.09 -10.63
N ALA A 32 -14.62 9.11 -10.87
CA ALA A 32 -13.95 7.99 -11.51
C ALA A 32 -14.04 6.70 -10.67
N LEU A 33 -13.81 6.77 -9.36
CA LEU A 33 -13.95 5.63 -8.44
C LEU A 33 -15.37 5.07 -8.41
N ILE A 34 -16.38 5.93 -8.47
CA ILE A 34 -17.79 5.51 -8.59
C ILE A 34 -18.02 4.73 -9.89
N GLU A 35 -17.44 5.18 -11.01
CA GLU A 35 -17.58 4.50 -12.30
C GLU A 35 -16.79 3.17 -12.36
N VAL A 36 -15.63 3.08 -11.69
CA VAL A 36 -14.90 1.82 -11.48
C VAL A 36 -15.79 0.80 -10.75
N ARG A 37 -16.48 1.21 -9.68
CA ARG A 37 -17.41 0.33 -8.96
C ARG A 37 -18.55 -0.13 -9.86
N LYS A 38 -19.19 0.79 -10.60
CA LYS A 38 -20.28 0.45 -11.54
C LYS A 38 -19.83 -0.56 -12.61
N PHE A 39 -18.58 -0.46 -13.08
CA PHE A 39 -18.01 -1.45 -13.99
C PHE A 39 -17.99 -2.85 -13.34
N GLY A 40 -17.47 -2.96 -12.11
CA GLY A 40 -17.42 -4.24 -11.38
C GLY A 40 -18.80 -4.83 -11.09
N GLU A 41 -19.77 -3.99 -10.74
CA GLU A 41 -21.17 -4.40 -10.51
C GLU A 41 -21.80 -4.99 -11.78
N ARG A 42 -21.69 -4.27 -12.91
CA ARG A 42 -22.23 -4.72 -14.21
C ARG A 42 -21.59 -6.01 -14.70
N LEU A 43 -20.28 -6.16 -14.50
CA LEU A 43 -19.60 -7.40 -14.85
C LEU A 43 -20.10 -8.55 -13.98
N THR A 44 -20.20 -8.32 -12.67
CA THR A 44 -20.70 -9.33 -11.72
C THR A 44 -22.12 -9.78 -12.08
N GLU A 45 -23.02 -8.86 -12.40
CA GLU A 45 -24.38 -9.16 -12.87
C GLU A 45 -24.37 -10.02 -14.12
N ARG A 46 -23.59 -9.63 -15.14
CA ARG A 46 -23.47 -10.40 -16.38
C ARG A 46 -22.98 -11.83 -16.12
N LEU A 47 -21.96 -11.99 -15.28
CA LEU A 47 -21.41 -13.30 -14.95
C LEU A 47 -22.39 -14.16 -14.14
N ALA A 48 -23.14 -13.54 -13.22
CA ALA A 48 -24.17 -14.18 -12.42
C ALA A 48 -25.31 -14.71 -13.28
N ASP A 49 -25.76 -13.92 -14.25
CA ASP A 49 -26.84 -14.26 -15.17
C ASP A 49 -26.41 -15.36 -16.17
N ALA A 50 -25.15 -15.36 -16.59
CA ALA A 50 -24.59 -16.36 -17.50
C ALA A 50 -24.20 -17.68 -16.82
N ALA A 51 -24.13 -17.73 -15.48
CA ALA A 51 -23.78 -18.95 -14.75
C ALA A 51 -24.86 -20.05 -14.89
N THR A 52 -24.46 -21.31 -14.79
CA THR A 52 -25.40 -22.45 -14.82
C THR A 52 -25.22 -23.31 -13.55
N PRO A 53 -26.24 -23.39 -12.66
CA PRO A 53 -27.47 -22.59 -12.68
C PRO A 53 -27.16 -21.09 -12.45
N PRO A 54 -28.06 -20.16 -12.81
CA PRO A 54 -27.86 -18.74 -12.54
C PRO A 54 -27.57 -18.47 -11.06
N VAL A 55 -26.72 -17.48 -10.80
CA VAL A 55 -26.50 -17.02 -9.42
C VAL A 55 -27.71 -16.16 -9.01
N PRO A 56 -28.36 -16.43 -7.86
CA PRO A 56 -29.51 -15.65 -7.41
C PRO A 56 -29.23 -14.14 -7.27
N GLN A 57 -30.31 -13.35 -7.25
CA GLN A 57 -30.23 -11.94 -6.91
C GLN A 57 -29.69 -11.75 -5.49
N GLY A 58 -28.91 -10.70 -5.28
CA GLY A 58 -28.25 -10.41 -4.01
C GLY A 58 -27.33 -9.21 -4.13
N THR A 59 -26.57 -8.93 -3.07
CA THR A 59 -25.53 -7.89 -3.12
C THR A 59 -24.43 -8.27 -4.12
N THR A 60 -23.74 -7.27 -4.67
CA THR A 60 -22.58 -7.49 -5.55
C THR A 60 -21.55 -8.40 -4.89
N TYR A 61 -21.26 -8.18 -3.61
CA TYR A 61 -20.32 -9.01 -2.85
C TYR A 61 -20.76 -10.48 -2.78
N THR A 62 -22.00 -10.75 -2.36
CA THR A 62 -22.52 -12.13 -2.27
C THR A 62 -22.53 -12.86 -3.61
N ARG A 63 -22.75 -12.12 -4.71
CA ARG A 63 -22.68 -12.68 -6.07
C ARG A 63 -21.25 -12.99 -6.48
N GLN A 64 -20.30 -12.11 -6.17
CA GLN A 64 -18.87 -12.34 -6.44
C GLN A 64 -18.36 -13.56 -5.66
N GLU A 65 -18.73 -13.71 -4.39
CA GLU A 65 -18.39 -14.91 -3.61
C GLU A 65 -18.97 -16.17 -4.24
N ALA A 66 -20.26 -16.17 -4.59
CA ALA A 66 -20.89 -17.33 -5.24
C ALA A 66 -20.22 -17.67 -6.58
N LEU A 67 -19.82 -16.67 -7.37
CA LEU A 67 -19.10 -16.89 -8.63
C LEU A 67 -17.70 -17.43 -8.40
N ARG A 68 -16.98 -16.96 -7.37
CA ARG A 68 -15.66 -17.49 -6.97
C ARG A 68 -15.78 -18.94 -6.53
N ASP A 69 -16.74 -19.24 -5.65
CA ASP A 69 -16.92 -20.57 -5.07
C ASP A 69 -17.32 -21.60 -6.14
N ARG A 70 -17.97 -21.16 -7.22
CA ARG A 70 -18.30 -21.97 -8.40
C ARG A 70 -17.15 -22.06 -9.42
N GLY A 71 -15.99 -21.47 -9.15
CA GLY A 71 -14.84 -21.46 -10.06
C GLY A 71 -15.02 -20.56 -11.30
N VAL A 72 -16.05 -19.71 -11.32
CA VAL A 72 -16.33 -18.80 -12.43
C VAL A 72 -15.44 -17.56 -12.37
N LEU A 73 -15.15 -17.08 -11.17
CA LEU A 73 -14.18 -16.00 -10.91
C LEU A 73 -12.87 -16.59 -10.39
N PRO A 74 -11.76 -16.46 -11.14
CA PRO A 74 -10.43 -16.74 -10.61
C PRO A 74 -10.10 -15.87 -9.38
N PRO A 75 -9.26 -16.35 -8.45
CA PRO A 75 -8.98 -15.64 -7.19
C PRO A 75 -8.38 -14.23 -7.35
N ASP A 76 -7.53 -14.04 -8.35
CA ASP A 76 -6.91 -12.76 -8.73
C ASP A 76 -7.95 -11.76 -9.26
N ILE A 77 -8.83 -12.21 -10.15
CA ILE A 77 -9.94 -11.39 -10.67
C ILE A 77 -10.93 -11.04 -9.56
N PHE A 78 -11.25 -11.99 -8.68
CA PHE A 78 -12.08 -11.75 -7.50
C PHE A 78 -11.44 -10.67 -6.59
N ALA A 79 -10.14 -10.78 -6.31
CA ALA A 79 -9.44 -9.81 -5.49
C ALA A 79 -9.41 -8.40 -6.14
N ALA A 80 -9.25 -8.32 -7.46
CA ALA A 80 -9.30 -7.06 -8.20
C ALA A 80 -10.70 -6.41 -8.18
N LEU A 81 -11.75 -7.22 -8.37
CA LEU A 81 -13.13 -6.77 -8.23
C LEU A 81 -13.44 -6.26 -6.82
N GLU A 82 -12.89 -6.94 -5.80
CA GLU A 82 -13.11 -6.52 -4.42
C GLU A 82 -12.36 -5.23 -4.07
N ARG A 83 -11.16 -5.01 -4.62
CA ARG A 83 -10.46 -3.71 -4.53
C ARG A 83 -11.28 -2.60 -5.17
N CYS A 84 -11.82 -2.83 -6.36
CA CYS A 84 -12.70 -1.88 -7.05
C CYS A 84 -13.94 -1.54 -6.22
N ARG A 85 -14.60 -2.55 -5.62
CA ARG A 85 -15.80 -2.36 -4.80
C ARG A 85 -15.50 -1.57 -3.53
N ARG A 86 -14.48 -1.98 -2.77
CA ARG A 86 -14.12 -1.33 -1.50
C ARG A 86 -13.73 0.12 -1.70
N THR A 87 -12.81 0.38 -2.63
CA THR A 87 -12.34 1.74 -2.90
C THR A 87 -13.44 2.64 -3.45
N GLY A 88 -14.26 2.12 -4.37
CA GLY A 88 -15.41 2.86 -4.90
C GLY A 88 -16.48 3.15 -3.85
N ASN A 89 -16.65 2.30 -2.83
CA ASN A 89 -17.53 2.58 -1.69
C ASN A 89 -16.96 3.66 -0.78
N GLU A 90 -15.66 3.62 -0.49
CA GLU A 90 -14.97 4.64 0.32
C GLU A 90 -15.04 6.02 -0.37
N ALA A 91 -14.95 6.07 -1.70
CA ALA A 91 -15.08 7.32 -2.48
C ALA A 91 -16.43 8.03 -2.31
N VAL A 92 -17.52 7.27 -2.11
CA VAL A 92 -18.87 7.83 -1.91
C VAL A 92 -18.97 8.59 -0.57
N HIS A 93 -18.12 8.23 0.41
CA HIS A 93 -18.09 8.86 1.72
C HIS A 93 -17.14 10.06 1.82
N GLY A 94 -16.46 10.45 0.73
CA GLY A 94 -15.81 11.74 0.58
C GLY A 94 -14.32 11.84 0.97
N ASP A 95 -13.71 10.76 1.46
CA ASP A 95 -12.37 10.83 2.07
C ASP A 95 -11.19 10.42 1.16
N GLN A 96 -11.42 10.05 -0.11
CA GLN A 96 -10.35 9.52 -0.98
C GLN A 96 -10.38 10.08 -2.41
N SER A 97 -9.86 11.30 -2.58
CA SER A 97 -9.63 11.93 -3.89
C SER A 97 -8.20 11.73 -4.41
N ASP A 98 -7.69 10.50 -4.39
CA ASP A 98 -6.35 10.19 -4.93
C ASP A 98 -6.44 9.73 -6.40
N ALA A 99 -6.08 10.63 -7.33
CA ALA A 99 -5.99 10.31 -8.76
C ALA A 99 -5.06 9.11 -9.05
N ARG A 100 -4.02 8.88 -8.22
CA ARG A 100 -3.12 7.72 -8.37
C ARG A 100 -3.83 6.41 -8.09
N LEU A 101 -4.69 6.40 -7.08
CA LEU A 101 -5.51 5.25 -6.75
C LEU A 101 -6.46 4.92 -7.90
N VAL A 102 -7.02 5.95 -8.55
CA VAL A 102 -7.85 5.77 -9.75
C VAL A 102 -7.07 5.12 -10.88
N TRP A 103 -5.87 5.61 -11.21
CA TRP A 103 -5.07 5.03 -12.30
C TRP A 103 -4.68 3.57 -12.05
N ARG A 104 -4.34 3.22 -10.80
CA ARG A 104 -4.13 1.81 -10.40
C ARG A 104 -5.39 0.97 -10.55
N LEU A 105 -6.55 1.51 -10.17
CA LEU A 105 -7.82 0.80 -10.36
C LEU A 105 -8.25 0.71 -11.83
N LEU A 106 -7.85 1.66 -12.67
CA LEU A 106 -8.07 1.57 -14.12
C LEU A 106 -7.25 0.45 -14.75
N GLN A 107 -6.04 0.20 -14.22
CA GLN A 107 -5.27 -0.99 -14.56
C GLN A 107 -5.98 -2.28 -14.11
N ASP A 108 -6.47 -2.34 -12.85
CA ASP A 108 -7.29 -3.47 -12.38
C ASP A 108 -8.53 -3.69 -13.29
N VAL A 109 -9.25 -2.61 -13.65
CA VAL A 109 -10.41 -2.67 -14.56
C VAL A 109 -10.01 -3.19 -15.94
N HIS A 110 -8.86 -2.77 -16.46
CA HIS A 110 -8.35 -3.26 -17.73
C HIS A 110 -8.00 -4.75 -17.67
N ASP A 111 -7.37 -5.22 -16.60
CA ASP A 111 -7.00 -6.64 -16.44
C ASP A 111 -8.25 -7.52 -16.28
N ILE A 112 -9.22 -7.07 -15.47
CA ILE A 112 -10.53 -7.71 -15.34
C ILE A 112 -11.25 -7.77 -16.70
N ALA A 113 -11.28 -6.67 -17.44
CA ALA A 113 -11.90 -6.59 -18.76
C ALA A 113 -11.22 -7.52 -19.76
N SER A 114 -9.88 -7.55 -19.76
CA SER A 114 -9.06 -8.39 -20.62
C SER A 114 -9.31 -9.88 -20.36
N TRP A 115 -9.38 -10.28 -19.09
CA TRP A 115 -9.76 -11.64 -18.72
C TRP A 115 -11.18 -11.98 -19.19
N PHE A 116 -12.12 -11.06 -18.98
CA PHE A 116 -13.52 -11.28 -19.35
C PHE A 116 -13.69 -11.49 -20.87
N VAL A 117 -13.07 -10.65 -21.71
CA VAL A 117 -13.20 -10.81 -23.16
C VAL A 117 -12.52 -12.09 -23.67
N GLN A 118 -11.40 -12.49 -23.07
CA GLN A 118 -10.76 -13.77 -23.36
C GLN A 118 -11.65 -14.95 -23.03
N ARG A 119 -12.33 -14.92 -21.89
CA ARG A 119 -13.31 -15.92 -21.49
C ARG A 119 -14.46 -16.02 -22.49
N GLU A 120 -14.90 -14.90 -23.05
CA GLU A 120 -15.97 -14.86 -24.06
C GLU A 120 -15.48 -15.27 -25.47
N GLY A 121 -14.20 -15.64 -25.61
CA GLY A 121 -13.61 -16.14 -26.86
C GLY A 121 -12.99 -15.06 -27.76
N HIS A 122 -12.82 -13.83 -27.26
CA HIS A 122 -12.15 -12.74 -27.98
C HIS A 122 -10.65 -12.69 -27.66
N PRO A 123 -9.80 -12.18 -28.57
CA PRO A 123 -8.38 -12.02 -28.29
C PRO A 123 -8.15 -11.05 -27.13
N ALA A 124 -7.12 -11.34 -26.32
CA ALA A 124 -6.67 -10.42 -25.28
C ALA A 124 -6.24 -9.08 -25.91
N PRO A 125 -6.64 -7.94 -25.33
CA PRO A 125 -6.08 -6.67 -25.73
C PRO A 125 -4.60 -6.58 -25.32
N GLY A 126 -3.88 -5.60 -25.86
CA GLY A 126 -2.54 -5.26 -25.38
C GLY A 126 -2.55 -4.78 -23.92
N PRO A 127 -1.37 -4.58 -23.29
CA PRO A 127 -1.29 -4.12 -21.90
C PRO A 127 -1.94 -2.75 -21.74
N PHE A 128 -2.44 -2.47 -20.52
CA PHE A 128 -2.92 -1.13 -20.18
C PHE A 128 -1.77 -0.12 -20.31
N VAL A 129 -1.99 0.91 -21.11
CA VAL A 129 -1.05 2.03 -21.25
C VAL A 129 -1.73 3.27 -20.67
N PRO A 130 -1.26 3.79 -19.52
CA PRO A 130 -1.74 5.05 -18.97
C PRO A 130 -1.58 6.17 -20.01
N ASP A 131 -2.50 7.13 -20.01
CA ASP A 131 -2.33 8.30 -20.87
C ASP A 131 -1.26 9.26 -20.29
N ALA A 132 -1.05 10.39 -20.97
CA ALA A 132 -0.07 11.39 -20.54
C ALA A 132 -0.35 11.92 -19.11
N ARG A 133 -1.62 11.95 -18.67
CA ARG A 133 -2.01 12.40 -17.34
C ARG A 133 -1.64 11.35 -16.29
N GLY A 134 -1.94 10.07 -16.56
CA GLY A 134 -1.52 8.97 -15.71
C GLY A 134 0.00 8.88 -15.58
N THR A 135 0.72 9.02 -16.70
CA THR A 135 2.18 9.02 -16.73
C THR A 135 2.77 10.19 -15.91
N ALA A 136 2.18 11.38 -16.01
CA ALA A 136 2.62 12.55 -15.23
C ALA A 136 2.45 12.33 -13.72
N ILE A 137 1.32 11.76 -13.31
CA ILE A 137 1.03 11.44 -11.91
C ILE A 137 2.04 10.45 -11.32
N ASP A 138 2.42 9.41 -12.09
CA ASP A 138 3.43 8.44 -11.67
C ASP A 138 4.82 9.08 -11.59
N ALA A 139 5.20 9.91 -12.57
CA ALA A 139 6.48 10.62 -12.57
C ALA A 139 6.61 11.59 -11.39
N GLU A 140 5.57 12.36 -11.08
CA GLU A 140 5.52 13.24 -9.91
C GLU A 140 5.71 12.47 -8.59
N GLU A 141 5.19 11.24 -8.51
CA GLU A 141 5.40 10.40 -7.35
C GLU A 141 6.81 9.85 -7.25
N GLN A 142 7.38 9.37 -8.36
CA GLN A 142 8.76 8.92 -8.41
C GLN A 142 9.71 10.05 -7.98
N GLU A 143 9.45 11.28 -8.44
CA GLU A 143 10.20 12.46 -8.02
C GLU A 143 9.99 12.76 -6.53
N ARG A 144 8.75 12.71 -6.02
CA ARG A 144 8.46 12.90 -4.59
C ARG A 144 9.17 11.86 -3.73
N GLN A 145 9.16 10.60 -4.12
CA GLN A 145 9.85 9.51 -3.43
C GLN A 145 11.36 9.70 -3.48
N LEU A 146 11.92 10.09 -4.64
CA LEU A 146 13.34 10.38 -4.76
C LEU A 146 13.75 11.56 -3.88
N ARG A 147 12.96 12.65 -3.87
CA ARG A 147 13.17 13.80 -2.98
C ARG A 147 13.03 13.41 -1.51
N ALA A 148 12.08 12.54 -1.15
CA ALA A 148 11.95 12.04 0.22
C ALA A 148 13.16 11.20 0.62
N ARG A 149 13.66 10.32 -0.26
CA ARG A 149 14.87 9.52 -0.02
C ARG A 149 16.11 10.40 0.12
N LEU A 150 16.32 11.33 -0.80
CA LEU A 150 17.43 12.28 -0.76
C LEU A 150 17.35 13.22 0.46
N SER A 151 16.14 13.62 0.88
CA SER A 151 15.98 14.45 2.09
C SER A 151 16.18 13.67 3.38
N VAL A 152 15.90 12.36 3.41
CA VAL A 152 16.32 11.47 4.51
C VAL A 152 17.85 11.37 4.55
N ASP A 153 18.52 11.25 3.40
CA ASP A 153 19.99 11.19 3.32
C ASP A 153 20.65 12.53 3.72
N LEU A 154 20.03 13.68 3.40
CA LEU A 154 20.52 15.02 3.77
C LEU A 154 20.16 15.46 5.20
N ARG A 155 19.17 14.80 5.85
CA ARG A 155 18.79 15.04 7.26
C ARG A 155 19.56 14.16 8.24
N VAL A 156 20.38 13.22 7.74
CA VAL A 156 21.56 12.76 8.48
C VAL A 156 22.49 13.98 8.59
N PRO A 157 22.79 14.49 9.79
CA PRO A 157 23.40 15.80 9.94
C PRO A 157 24.80 15.82 9.31
N MET A 158 24.92 16.50 8.15
CA MET A 158 26.20 17.07 7.70
C MET A 158 26.67 18.22 8.61
N SER A 159 25.84 18.68 9.54
CA SER A 159 26.23 19.55 10.64
C SER A 159 26.58 18.73 11.89
N GLY A 160 27.75 18.10 11.85
CA GLY A 160 28.31 17.33 12.96
C GLY A 160 29.78 16.93 12.76
N PHE A 161 30.34 17.11 11.57
CA PHE A 161 31.76 16.88 11.29
C PHE A 161 32.55 18.18 11.34
N ALA A 162 32.64 18.76 12.54
CA ALA A 162 33.77 19.63 12.87
C ALA A 162 34.45 19.06 14.12
N ALA A 163 35.68 18.61 13.91
CA ALA A 163 36.70 18.26 14.88
C ALA A 163 36.73 16.82 15.45
N ARG A 164 37.67 16.07 14.87
CA ARG A 164 38.54 15.03 15.45
C ARG A 164 37.99 13.61 15.60
N GLY A 165 38.51 12.76 14.71
CA GLY A 165 38.66 11.34 14.91
C GLY A 165 38.47 10.58 13.62
N LEU A 166 39.57 10.28 12.91
CA LEU A 166 39.58 9.26 11.86
C LEU A 166 38.89 7.99 12.38
N MET A 167 38.00 7.40 11.59
CA MET A 167 37.92 5.95 11.52
C MET A 167 37.42 5.54 10.14
N GLU A 168 38.32 4.90 9.41
CA GLU A 168 38.08 4.27 8.12
C GLU A 168 36.98 3.22 8.25
N ALA A 169 36.16 3.13 7.21
CA ALA A 169 35.35 1.96 6.95
C ALA A 169 36.28 0.77 6.66
N ARG A 170 36.63 0.00 7.67
CA ARG A 170 37.18 -1.35 7.54
C ARG A 170 36.91 -2.14 8.83
N ASP A 171 36.46 -3.36 8.61
CA ASP A 171 36.23 -4.44 9.58
C ASP A 171 34.93 -4.41 10.40
N VAL A 172 34.07 -5.36 10.03
CA VAL A 172 32.79 -5.72 10.67
C VAL A 172 33.01 -6.71 11.82
N ASP A 173 34.24 -6.97 12.23
CA ASP A 173 34.54 -7.96 13.25
C ASP A 173 35.17 -7.33 14.48
N SER A 174 34.60 -7.68 15.64
CA SER A 174 35.01 -7.34 17.00
C SER A 174 34.73 -5.90 17.47
N LEU A 175 33.58 -5.73 18.14
CA LEU A 175 33.29 -4.57 18.98
C LEU A 175 33.34 -4.95 20.46
N PHE A 176 34.29 -4.32 21.14
CA PHE A 176 34.59 -4.37 22.56
C PHE A 176 33.39 -3.97 23.44
N VAL A 177 33.15 -4.76 24.49
CA VAL A 177 32.11 -4.54 25.52
C VAL A 177 32.74 -3.83 26.72
N PRO A 178 32.36 -2.58 27.06
CA PRO A 178 32.70 -2.03 28.37
C PRO A 178 31.82 -2.67 29.47
N PRO A 179 32.39 -2.99 30.65
CA PRO A 179 31.75 -3.83 31.66
C PRO A 179 30.90 -2.99 32.61
N SER A 180 29.69 -2.62 32.22
CA SER A 180 28.65 -2.19 33.18
C SER A 180 27.27 -2.05 32.53
N PHE A 181 26.85 -3.03 31.73
CA PHE A 181 25.44 -3.17 31.37
C PHE A 181 24.94 -4.49 31.94
N THR A 182 24.60 -4.46 33.23
CA THR A 182 23.96 -5.57 33.92
C THR A 182 22.46 -5.53 33.66
N ASP A 183 21.90 -6.73 33.47
CA ASP A 183 20.56 -7.11 33.03
C ASP A 183 19.39 -6.68 33.96
N GLU A 184 19.39 -5.45 34.49
CA GLU A 184 18.31 -4.94 35.35
C GLU A 184 17.36 -3.96 34.64
N PRO A 185 16.02 -4.06 34.84
CA PRO A 185 14.99 -3.22 34.23
C PRO A 185 15.03 -1.70 34.55
N ASN A 186 16.08 -1.20 35.21
CA ASN A 186 16.11 0.15 35.81
C ASN A 186 16.77 1.24 34.96
N ASP A 187 17.35 0.93 33.79
CA ASP A 187 18.14 1.92 33.03
C ASP A 187 17.36 2.63 31.91
N TRP A 188 16.03 2.54 31.89
CA TRP A 188 15.21 3.21 30.87
C TRP A 188 15.40 4.74 30.85
N LEU A 189 15.46 5.36 32.04
CA LEU A 189 15.69 6.79 32.18
C LEU A 189 17.10 7.19 31.74
N GLY A 190 18.12 6.41 32.10
CA GLY A 190 19.50 6.65 31.66
C GLY A 190 19.65 6.50 30.15
N LEU A 191 18.95 5.53 29.55
CA LEU A 191 18.93 5.30 28.10
C LEU A 191 18.24 6.45 27.34
N VAL A 192 17.11 6.94 27.84
CA VAL A 192 16.41 8.11 27.26
C VAL A 192 17.23 9.39 27.44
N GLN A 193 17.82 9.62 28.62
CA GLN A 193 18.65 10.79 28.88
C GLN A 193 19.95 10.76 28.07
N GLY A 194 20.60 9.60 27.96
CA GLY A 194 21.74 9.37 27.10
C GLY A 194 21.42 9.69 25.65
N ALA A 195 20.32 9.16 25.11
CA ALA A 195 19.87 9.46 23.76
C ALA A 195 19.55 10.96 23.55
N ARG A 196 18.91 11.63 24.52
CA ARG A 196 18.63 13.09 24.46
C ARG A 196 19.90 13.94 24.55
N SER A 197 20.92 13.47 25.26
CA SER A 197 22.22 14.16 25.39
C SER A 197 23.12 14.03 24.15
N GLY A 198 22.67 13.31 23.11
CA GLY A 198 23.45 13.03 21.91
C GLY A 198 24.43 11.86 22.05
N SER A 199 24.34 11.11 23.16
CA SER A 199 25.16 9.91 23.37
C SER A 199 24.68 8.77 22.47
N ARG A 200 25.62 8.01 21.90
CA ARG A 200 25.31 6.85 21.07
C ARG A 200 24.89 5.68 21.96
N VAL A 201 23.62 5.32 21.90
CA VAL A 201 23.03 4.21 22.66
C VAL A 201 23.03 2.93 21.81
N VAL A 202 23.50 1.81 22.38
CA VAL A 202 23.51 0.50 21.73
C VAL A 202 22.49 -0.41 22.41
N ILE A 203 21.58 -0.97 21.62
CA ILE A 203 20.56 -1.92 22.11
C ILE A 203 20.89 -3.32 21.58
N GLY A 204 21.51 -4.14 22.43
CA GLY A 204 21.88 -5.53 22.14
C GLY A 204 20.91 -6.55 22.73
N GLY A 205 20.92 -7.78 22.20
CA GLY A 205 20.17 -8.90 22.77
C GLY A 205 19.94 -10.05 21.79
N ALA A 206 19.64 -11.25 22.29
CA ALA A 206 19.38 -12.45 21.48
C ALA A 206 18.10 -12.33 20.60
N GLY A 207 17.94 -13.19 19.60
CA GLY A 207 16.70 -13.28 18.82
C GLY A 207 15.47 -13.44 19.74
N GLY A 208 14.41 -12.67 19.52
CA GLY A 208 13.22 -12.69 20.37
C GLY A 208 13.29 -11.85 21.66
N SER A 209 14.42 -11.20 21.96
CA SER A 209 14.59 -10.41 23.20
C SER A 209 13.81 -9.08 23.27
N GLY A 210 12.92 -8.79 22.31
CA GLY A 210 12.11 -7.57 22.33
C GLY A 210 12.78 -6.29 21.83
N LYS A 211 13.97 -6.35 21.20
CA LYS A 211 14.73 -5.17 20.70
C LYS A 211 13.88 -4.21 19.85
N SER A 212 13.12 -4.73 18.89
CA SER A 212 12.25 -3.91 18.03
C SER A 212 11.11 -3.24 18.79
N THR A 213 10.69 -3.80 19.92
CA THR A 213 9.69 -3.20 20.81
C THR A 213 10.33 -2.11 21.67
N LEU A 214 11.54 -2.35 22.19
CA LEU A 214 12.31 -1.35 22.93
C LEU A 214 12.69 -0.13 22.07
N CYS A 215 13.16 -0.35 20.83
CA CYS A 215 13.46 0.75 19.89
C CYS A 215 12.22 1.60 19.58
N ARG A 216 11.04 0.97 19.43
CA ARG A 216 9.77 1.70 19.19
C ARG A 216 9.33 2.48 20.42
N ALA A 217 9.50 1.92 21.61
CA ALA A 217 9.24 2.64 22.85
C ALA A 217 10.18 3.84 23.00
N LEU A 218 11.48 3.67 22.69
CA LEU A 218 12.47 4.75 22.79
C LEU A 218 12.18 5.87 21.79
N ALA A 219 11.85 5.52 20.55
CA ALA A 219 11.43 6.47 19.54
C ALA A 219 10.20 7.27 20.02
N ARG A 220 9.19 6.61 20.60
CA ARG A 220 8.01 7.30 21.16
C ARG A 220 8.38 8.23 22.34
N ALA A 221 9.24 7.81 23.26
CA ALA A 221 9.65 8.63 24.40
C ALA A 221 10.54 9.83 24.03
N LEU A 222 11.27 9.74 22.93
CA LEU A 222 12.00 10.88 22.35
C LEU A 222 11.09 11.85 21.60
N LEU A 223 9.96 11.37 21.09
CA LEU A 223 9.02 12.15 20.29
C LEU A 223 7.91 12.81 21.12
N ASP A 224 7.34 12.13 22.13
CA ASP A 224 6.05 12.53 22.71
C ASP A 224 6.07 12.95 24.19
N GLU A 225 6.58 12.20 25.19
CA GLU A 225 6.54 12.65 26.61
C GLU A 225 7.66 12.08 27.52
N PRO A 226 8.34 12.91 28.34
CA PRO A 226 9.45 12.47 29.22
C PRO A 226 9.02 11.60 30.42
N ASN A 227 7.72 11.55 30.77
CA ASN A 227 7.20 10.85 31.96
C ASN A 227 6.15 9.77 31.62
N GLY A 228 6.12 9.28 30.38
CA GLY A 228 5.23 8.18 29.98
C GLY A 228 5.50 6.89 30.77
N PRO A 229 4.50 6.00 30.93
CA PRO A 229 4.65 4.78 31.71
C PRO A 229 5.80 3.91 31.19
N ILE A 230 6.63 3.41 32.11
CA ILE A 230 7.74 2.51 31.79
C ILE A 230 7.14 1.24 31.17
N PRO A 231 7.50 0.87 29.93
CA PRO A 231 7.00 -0.35 29.33
C PRO A 231 7.56 -1.56 30.10
N CYS A 232 6.67 -2.28 30.80
CA CYS A 232 7.03 -3.55 31.44
C CYS A 232 7.29 -4.61 30.36
N PHE A 233 8.54 -5.05 30.23
CA PHE A 233 8.91 -6.15 29.35
C PHE A 233 9.01 -7.44 30.18
N SER A 234 7.90 -8.16 30.36
CA SER A 234 8.00 -9.54 30.86
C SER A 234 8.40 -10.47 29.71
N ARG A 235 9.43 -11.29 29.93
CA ARG A 235 9.72 -12.43 29.06
C ARG A 235 8.57 -13.43 29.21
N SER A 236 7.89 -13.78 28.12
CA SER A 236 7.18 -15.06 28.10
C SER A 236 8.22 -16.17 28.20
N PRO A 237 8.13 -17.09 29.18
CA PRO A 237 9.04 -18.23 29.24
C PRO A 237 8.83 -19.17 28.04
N PRO A 238 9.84 -19.97 27.67
CA PRO A 238 9.82 -20.84 26.50
C PRO A 238 8.72 -21.90 26.54
#